data_AF-A0AAV5J7R6-F1
#
_entry.id   AF-A0AAV5J7R6-F1
#
_cell.length_a   1.000
_cell.length_b   1.000
_cell.length_c   1.000
_cell.angle_alpha   90.00
_cell.angle_beta   90.00
_cell.angle_gamma   90.00
#
_symmetry.space_group_name_H-M   'P 1'
#
loop_
_entity.id
_entity.type
_entity.pdbx_description
1 polymer ?
#
loop_
_entity_poly.entity_id
_entity_poly.type
_entity_poly.pdbx_seq_one_letter_code
_entity_poly.pdbx_strand_id
1 'polypeptide(L)' 'MVLCRVIMGNMELLRPGTQQFHPSSEDVDSGVDDLENPRHYVIWNVNMNTHIYPEFVVSFKLPSGARGNKHFL' A
#
# COMPACT_ATOMS: atom_id res chain seq x y z
N MET A 1 -10.55 -9.70 -2.38
CA MET A 1 -9.12 -9.35 -2.28
C MET A 1 -8.53 -9.46 -3.67
N VAL A 2 -7.60 -8.59 -4.05
CA VAL A 2 -6.92 -8.65 -5.35
C VAL A 2 -5.42 -8.78 -5.07
N LEU A 3 -4.76 -9.71 -5.73
CA LEU A 3 -3.31 -9.80 -5.72
C LEU A 3 -2.78 -9.00 -6.90
N CYS A 4 -1.91 -8.04 -6.61
CA CYS A 4 -1.32 -7.14 -7.61
C CYS A 4 0.18 -7.37 -7.70
N ARG A 5 0.73 -7.19 -8.89
CA ARG A 5 2.16 -6.89 -9.07
C ARG A 5 2.31 -5.39 -8.95
N VAL A 6 3.26 -4.96 -8.12
CA VAL A 6 3.48 -3.55 -7.85
C VAL A 6 4.95 -3.21 -8.08
N ILE A 7 5.21 -2.17 -8.86
CA ILE A 7 6.55 -1.58 -8.99
C ILE A 7 6.74 -0.66 -7.79
N MET A 8 7.64 -1.02 -6.88
CA MET A 8 7.88 -0.23 -5.67
C MET A 8 8.89 0.91 -5.90
N GLY A 9 9.90 0.70 -6.74
CA GLY A 9 10.91 1.71 -7.00
C GLY A 9 11.65 2.13 -5.74
N ASN A 10 12.03 3.40 -5.67
CA ASN A 10 12.63 4.00 -4.48
C ASN A 10 11.53 4.31 -3.44
N MET A 11 11.58 3.59 -2.32
CA MET A 11 10.58 3.67 -1.27
C MET A 11 10.97 4.69 -0.20
N GLU A 12 10.01 5.51 0.24
CA GLU A 12 10.16 6.33 1.44
C GLU A 12 9.43 5.76 2.65
N LEU A 13 10.04 5.90 3.83
CA LEU A 13 9.41 5.52 5.09
C LEU A 13 8.33 6.53 5.48
N LEU A 14 7.09 6.06 5.57
CA LEU A 14 5.95 6.85 6.03
C LEU A 14 5.86 6.82 7.56
N ARG A 15 5.94 7.99 8.18
CA ARG A 15 5.78 8.12 9.62
C ARG A 15 4.29 7.95 10.00
N PRO A 16 3.97 7.23 11.09
CA PRO A 16 2.61 7.16 11.59
C PRO A 16 2.01 8.56 11.81
N GLY A 17 0.79 8.78 11.34
CA GLY A 17 0.10 10.08 11.44
C GLY A 17 0.51 11.12 10.39
N THR A 18 1.33 10.74 9.40
CA THR A 18 1.65 11.62 8.28
C THR A 18 0.38 12.01 7.49
N GLN A 19 0.31 13.28 7.07
CA GLN A 19 -0.73 13.79 6.17
C GLN A 19 -0.24 13.85 4.71
N GLN A 20 0.83 13.12 4.41
CA GLN A 20 1.46 13.09 3.10
C GLN A 20 0.55 12.41 2.07
N PHE A 21 0.38 13.07 0.92
CA PHE A 21 -0.49 12.62 -0.17
C PHE A 21 0.23 12.54 -1.54
N HIS A 22 1.53 12.80 -1.55
CA HIS A 22 2.43 12.76 -2.70
C HIS A 22 3.85 12.38 -2.23
N PRO A 23 4.77 12.01 -3.14
CA PRO A 23 6.15 11.71 -2.76
C PRO A 23 6.83 12.90 -2.09
N SER A 24 7.74 12.67 -1.14
CA SER A 24 8.49 13.75 -0.47
C SER A 24 9.51 14.45 -1.39
N SER A 25 9.98 13.76 -2.43
CA SER A 25 10.85 14.30 -3.48
C SER A 25 10.61 13.59 -4.82
N GLU A 26 11.14 14.16 -5.91
CA GLU A 26 11.02 13.60 -7.26
C GLU A 26 11.66 12.22 -7.41
N ASP A 27 12.64 11.89 -6.57
CA ASP A 27 13.35 10.61 -6.59
C ASP A 27 12.60 9.47 -5.89
N VAL A 28 11.41 9.74 -5.32
CA VAL A 28 10.63 8.76 -4.56
C VAL A 28 9.43 8.27 -5.38
N ASP A 29 9.31 6.95 -5.49
CA ASP A 29 8.28 6.30 -6.30
C ASP A 29 7.06 5.85 -5.48
N SER A 30 7.27 5.46 -4.22
CA SER A 30 6.24 4.90 -3.34
C SER A 30 6.56 5.06 -1.85
N GLY A 31 5.58 4.81 -0.99
CA GLY A 31 5.72 4.85 0.46
C GLY A 31 5.58 3.47 1.11
N VAL A 32 6.23 3.29 2.26
CA VAL A 32 6.21 2.04 3.03
C VAL A 32 6.20 2.32 4.54
N ASP A 33 5.57 1.44 5.34
CA ASP A 33 5.49 1.59 6.80
C ASP A 33 6.74 1.14 7.57
N ASP A 34 7.48 0.19 7.02
CA ASP A 34 8.76 -0.30 7.55
C ASP A 34 9.66 -0.75 6.39
N LEU A 35 10.92 -0.33 6.38
CA LEU A 35 11.86 -0.62 5.29
C LEU A 35 12.41 -2.05 5.33
N GLU A 36 12.48 -2.67 6.51
CA GLU A 36 13.03 -4.03 6.70
C GLU A 36 11.92 -5.09 6.65
N ASN A 37 10.76 -4.80 7.26
CA ASN A 37 9.63 -5.72 7.36
C ASN A 37 8.31 -5.04 7.01
N PRO A 38 8.12 -4.68 5.73
CA PRO A 38 6.97 -3.91 5.27
C PRO A 38 5.66 -4.69 5.42
N ARG A 39 4.61 -3.98 5.87
CA ARG A 39 3.24 -4.53 5.97
C ARG A 39 2.23 -3.72 5.17
N HIS A 40 2.51 -2.45 4.93
CA HIS A 40 1.65 -1.56 4.17
C HIS A 40 2.48 -0.75 3.18
N TYR A 41 1.97 -0.69 1.96
CA TYR A 41 2.56 0.08 0.87
C TYR A 41 1.57 1.13 0.39
N VAL A 42 2.10 2.28 0.00
CA VAL A 42 1.32 3.38 -0.58
C VAL A 42 1.88 3.68 -1.96
N ILE A 43 1.04 3.56 -2.98
CA ILE A 43 1.35 4.01 -4.34
C ILE A 43 0.68 5.35 -4.54
N TRP A 44 1.47 6.37 -4.88
CA TRP A 44 0.95 7.71 -5.12
C TRP A 44 -0.02 7.71 -6.29
N ASN A 45 -1.03 8.57 -6.25
CA ASN A 45 -2.08 8.62 -7.28
C ASN A 45 -1.52 8.79 -8.69
N VAL A 46 -0.43 9.56 -8.85
CA VAL A 46 0.28 9.77 -10.12
C VAL A 46 0.84 8.47 -10.72
N ASN A 47 1.11 7.47 -9.88
CA ASN A 47 1.73 6.20 -10.25
C ASN A 47 0.73 5.03 -10.27
N MET A 48 -0.52 5.23 -9.82
CA MET A 48 -1.49 4.14 -9.66
C MET A 48 -1.73 3.33 -10.94
N ASN A 49 -1.83 4.00 -12.10
CA ASN A 49 -2.12 3.34 -13.38
C ASN A 49 -0.89 2.73 -14.06
N THR A 50 0.31 3.11 -13.62
CA THR A 50 1.58 2.68 -14.24
C THR A 50 2.31 1.65 -13.38
N HIS A 51 2.12 1.69 -12.06
CA HIS A 51 2.85 0.87 -11.10
C HIS A 51 2.03 -0.28 -10.51
N ILE A 52 0.72 -0.33 -10.75
CA ILE A 52 -0.15 -1.41 -10.24
C ILE A 52 -0.69 -2.22 -11.42
N TYR A 53 -0.33 -3.50 -11.46
CA TYR A 53 -0.94 -4.48 -12.35
C TYR A 53 -1.77 -5.48 -11.53
N PRO A 54 -3.11 -5.43 -11.59
CA PRO A 54 -3.96 -6.40 -10.90
C PRO A 54 -3.82 -7.77 -11.60
N GLU A 55 -3.28 -8.76 -10.89
CA GLU A 55 -2.94 -10.05 -11.48
C GLU A 55 -4.04 -11.09 -11.22
N PHE A 56 -4.54 -11.18 -9.98
CA PHE A 56 -5.54 -12.19 -9.61
C PHE A 56 -6.62 -11.63 -8.69
N VAL A 57 -7.83 -12.14 -8.83
CA VAL A 57 -8.94 -11.90 -7.90
C VAL A 57 -9.10 -13.11 -6.99
N VAL A 58 -9.05 -12.87 -5.68
CA VAL A 58 -9.22 -13.91 -4.65
C VAL A 58 -10.62 -13.80 -4.04
N SER A 59 -11.39 -14.87 -4.19
CA SER A 59 -12.71 -15.05 -3.60
C SER A 59 -12.64 -16.02 -2.42
N PHE A 60 -13.15 -15.60 -1.27
CA PHE A 60 -13.19 -16.41 -0.05
C PHE A 60 -14.40 -16.01 0.80
N LYS A 61 -14.79 -16.89 1.72
CA LYS A 61 -15.85 -16.62 2.69
C LYS A 61 -15.23 -16.47 4.07
N LEU A 62 -15.67 -15.47 4.82
CA LEU A 62 -15.29 -15.29 6.22
C LEU A 62 -16.32 -15.97 7.14
N PRO A 63 -15.89 -16.59 8.25
CA PRO A 63 -16.80 -17.08 9.28
C PRO A 63 -17.62 -15.93 9.88
N SER A 64 -18.86 -16.20 10.26
CA SER A 64 -19.71 -15.25 11.00
C SER A 64 -19.06 -14.92 12.35
N GLY A 65 -18.48 -13.73 12.49
CA GLY A 65 -17.81 -13.30 13.72
C GLY A 65 -16.39 -12.76 13.56
N ALA A 66 -15.80 -12.88 12.37
CA ALA A 66 -14.54 -12.23 12.02
C ALA A 66 -14.75 -10.70 11.88
N ARG A 67 -14.88 -9.99 13.01
CA ARG A 67 -14.82 -8.53 13.02
C ARG A 67 -13.38 -8.13 12.75
N GLY A 68 -13.15 -7.39 11.66
CA GLY A 68 -11.87 -6.71 11.45
C GLY A 68 -11.64 -5.71 12.57
N ASN A 69 -10.48 -5.78 13.22
CA ASN A 69 -10.04 -4.70 14.11
C ASN A 69 -9.93 -3.44 13.25
N LYS A 70 -10.85 -2.51 13.46
CA LYS A 70 -10.79 -1.20 12.82
C LYS A 70 -9.70 -0.39 13.54
N HIS A 71 -8.45 -0.64 13.20
CA HIS A 71 -7.39 0.34 13.44
C HIS A 71 -7.60 1.45 12.40
N PHE A 72 -8.43 2.42 12.77
CA PHE A 72 -8.43 3.72 12.10
C PHE A 72 -7.15 4.43 12.53
N LEU A 73 -6.36 4.85 11.54
CA LEU A 73 -5.40 5.94 11.68
C LEU A 73 -6.16 7.24 11.96
#